data_AF-A0A2V9YZI9-F1
#
_entry.id   AF-A0A2V9YZI9-F1
#
_cell.length_a   1.000
_cell.length_b   1.000
_cell.length_c   1.000
_cell.angle_alpha   90.00
_cell.angle_beta   90.00
_cell.angle_gamma   90.00
#
_symmetry.space_group_name_H-M   'P 1'
#
loop_
_entity.id
_entity.type
_entity.pdbx_description
1 polymer ?
#
loop_
_entity_poly.entity_id
_entity_poly.type
_entity_poly.pdbx_seq_one_letter_code
_entity_poly.pdbx_strand_id
1 'polypeptide(L)'
;MDRSFIDRQASDWERQRARDVAEAVLDGRITVLEGARALVPLAHTDAIANVEDRRFIIGIESETDHLPVGEVRKLWAPDALKEKDVEIARAEALYRSDFLEACRRIANSHSSS
;
A
#
# COMPACT_ATOMS: atom_id res chain seq x y z
N MET A 1 -25.85 -8.43 8.61
CA MET A 1 -25.08 -9.18 7.61
C MET A 1 -23.63 -8.76 7.77
N ASP A 2 -22.91 -9.41 8.68
CA ASP A 2 -21.46 -9.22 8.80
C ASP A 2 -20.79 -10.29 7.94
N ARG A 3 -20.71 -10.02 6.63
CA ARG A 3 -19.82 -10.80 5.77
C ARG A 3 -18.45 -10.22 6.03
N SER A 4 -17.73 -10.88 6.95
CA SER A 4 -16.26 -10.82 7.07
C SER A 4 -15.70 -10.50 5.68
N PHE A 5 -15.15 -9.31 5.53
CA PHE A 5 -14.74 -8.81 4.22
C PHE A 5 -13.71 -9.77 3.59
N ILE A 6 -13.01 -10.60 4.39
CA ILE A 6 -11.96 -11.54 3.99
C ILE A 6 -11.77 -12.64 5.05
N ASP A 7 -11.88 -13.92 4.66
CA ASP A 7 -11.62 -15.10 5.51
C ASP A 7 -10.20 -15.70 5.32
N ARG A 8 -9.37 -15.11 4.45
CA ARG A 8 -8.02 -15.63 4.18
C ARG A 8 -7.05 -15.25 5.31
N GLN A 9 -6.62 -16.27 6.03
CA GLN A 9 -5.52 -16.17 6.99
C GLN A 9 -4.18 -16.03 6.25
N ALA A 10 -3.38 -15.06 6.69
CA ALA A 10 -2.02 -14.80 6.25
C ALA A 10 -1.04 -15.73 6.96
N SER A 11 -0.04 -16.17 6.20
CA SER A 11 1.18 -16.78 6.71
C SER A 11 2.02 -15.78 7.50
N ASP A 12 2.94 -16.29 8.34
CA ASP A 12 3.90 -15.45 9.06
C ASP A 12 4.77 -14.61 8.12
N TRP A 13 5.08 -15.16 6.94
CA TRP A 13 5.79 -14.44 5.90
C TRP A 13 4.98 -13.25 5.36
N GLU A 14 3.69 -13.41 5.08
CA GLU A 14 2.82 -12.31 4.63
C GLU A 14 2.71 -11.21 5.70
N ARG A 15 2.65 -11.58 6.99
CA ARG A 15 2.67 -10.63 8.12
C ARG A 15 4.00 -9.88 8.21
N GLN A 16 5.12 -10.59 8.12
CA GLN A 16 6.44 -9.97 8.12
C GLN A 16 6.60 -9.04 6.93
N ARG A 17 6.18 -9.47 5.74
CA ARG A 17 6.24 -8.66 4.52
C ARG A 17 5.43 -7.38 4.65
N ALA A 18 4.24 -7.41 5.25
CA ALA A 18 3.44 -6.22 5.50
C ALA A 18 4.18 -5.21 6.39
N ARG A 19 4.85 -5.69 7.45
CA ARG A 19 5.68 -4.87 8.33
C ARG A 19 6.87 -4.26 7.59
N ASP A 20 7.63 -5.07 6.85
CA ASP A 20 8.81 -4.60 6.11
C ASP A 20 8.46 -3.49 5.10
N VAL A 21 7.31 -3.62 4.42
CA VAL A 21 6.82 -2.62 3.47
C VAL A 21 6.39 -1.35 4.21
N ALA A 22 5.63 -1.48 5.30
CA ALA A 22 5.21 -0.33 6.10
C ALA A 22 6.41 0.45 6.66
N GLU A 23 7.42 -0.25 7.19
CA GLU A 23 8.68 0.35 7.64
C GLU A 23 9.42 1.03 6.50
N ALA A 24 9.48 0.42 5.31
CA ALA A 24 10.11 1.04 4.14
C ALA A 24 9.45 2.37 3.74
N VAL A 25 8.12 2.46 3.83
CA VAL A 25 7.39 3.72 3.60
C VAL A 25 7.72 4.75 4.68
N LEU A 26 7.71 4.33 5.95
CA LEU A 26 7.98 5.22 7.10
C LEU A 26 9.42 5.78 7.07
N ASP A 27 10.38 4.96 6.64
CA ASP A 27 11.78 5.35 6.45
C ASP A 27 12.00 6.20 5.19
N GLY A 28 10.98 6.34 4.32
CA GLY A 28 11.09 7.01 3.03
C GLY A 28 11.91 6.24 2.00
N ARG A 29 12.12 4.93 2.19
CA ARG A 29 12.82 4.05 1.22
C ARG A 29 11.98 3.77 -0.02
N ILE A 30 10.65 3.81 0.11
CA ILE A 30 9.68 3.73 -0.99
C ILE A 30 8.58 4.77 -0.79
N THR A 31 7.88 5.14 -1.86
CA THR A 31 6.82 6.15 -1.81
C THR A 31 5.48 5.60 -1.29
N VAL A 32 4.48 6.46 -1.14
CA VAL A 32 3.13 6.05 -0.71
C VAL A 32 2.51 5.11 -1.73
N LEU A 33 2.57 5.45 -3.03
CA LEU A 33 1.95 4.63 -4.07
C LEU A 33 2.71 3.31 -4.28
N GLU A 34 4.04 3.31 -4.16
CA GLU A 34 4.83 2.08 -4.18
C GLU A 34 4.48 1.17 -2.98
N GLY A 35 4.32 1.76 -1.79
CA GLY A 35 3.86 1.07 -0.60
C GLY A 35 2.46 0.49 -0.77
N ALA A 36 1.50 1.28 -1.28
CA ALA A 36 0.13 0.84 -1.49
C ALA A 36 0.07 -0.35 -2.47
N ARG A 37 0.82 -0.26 -3.58
CA ARG A 37 0.94 -1.35 -4.56
C ARG A 37 1.53 -2.62 -3.95
N ALA A 38 2.53 -2.49 -3.09
CA ALA A 38 3.15 -3.62 -2.41
C ALA A 38 2.26 -4.24 -1.31
N LEU A 39 1.43 -3.42 -0.65
CA LEU A 39 0.52 -3.87 0.40
C LEU A 39 -0.80 -4.43 -0.13
N VAL A 40 -1.27 -4.07 -1.33
CA VAL A 40 -2.60 -4.49 -1.82
C VAL A 40 -2.82 -6.02 -1.79
N PRO A 41 -1.86 -6.89 -2.17
CA PRO A 41 -2.09 -8.34 -2.10
C PRO A 41 -2.23 -8.83 -0.66
N LEU A 42 -1.56 -8.17 0.29
CA LEU A 42 -1.60 -8.47 1.72
C LEU A 42 -2.86 -7.91 2.38
N ALA A 43 -3.37 -6.78 1.88
CA ALA A 43 -4.67 -6.23 2.26
C ALA A 43 -5.84 -7.14 1.86
N HIS A 44 -5.61 -8.12 0.98
CA HIS A 44 -6.56 -9.19 0.70
C HIS A 44 -6.50 -10.38 1.70
N THR A 45 -5.80 -10.21 2.82
CA THR A 45 -5.65 -11.20 3.90
C THR A 45 -5.80 -10.53 5.27
N ASP A 46 -5.63 -11.27 6.37
CA ASP A 46 -5.51 -10.72 7.73
C ASP A 46 -4.06 -10.34 8.11
N ALA A 47 -3.11 -10.28 7.16
CA ALA A 47 -1.76 -9.74 7.37
C ALA A 47 -1.80 -8.28 7.84
N ILE A 48 -2.83 -7.55 7.42
CA ILE A 48 -3.18 -6.22 7.90
C ILE A 48 -4.43 -6.38 8.77
N ALA A 49 -4.25 -6.27 10.09
CA ALA A 49 -5.29 -6.62 11.06
C ALA A 49 -6.52 -5.70 11.00
N ASN A 50 -6.31 -4.40 10.73
CA ASN A 50 -7.38 -3.42 10.69
C ASN A 50 -8.10 -3.45 9.32
N VAL A 51 -9.43 -3.65 9.34
CA VAL A 51 -10.26 -3.74 8.13
C VAL A 51 -10.34 -2.41 7.37
N GLU A 52 -10.33 -1.28 8.06
CA GLU A 52 -10.35 0.05 7.45
C GLU A 52 -9.03 0.33 6.74
N ASP A 53 -7.89 -0.04 7.34
CA ASP A 53 -6.58 0.07 6.70
C ASP A 53 -6.52 -0.79 5.42
N ARG A 54 -7.09 -2.01 5.45
CA ARG A 54 -7.19 -2.86 4.25
C ARG A 54 -7.99 -2.19 3.13
N ARG A 55 -9.20 -1.70 3.45
CA ARG A 55 -10.06 -1.02 2.47
C ARG A 55 -9.41 0.23 1.91
N PHE A 56 -8.73 0.98 2.77
CA PHE A 56 -8.01 2.19 2.37
C PHE A 56 -6.88 1.88 1.38
N ILE A 57 -6.06 0.87 1.66
CA ILE A 57 -4.98 0.43 0.75
C ILE A 57 -5.54 -0.03 -0.59
N ILE A 58 -6.60 -0.84 -0.59
CA ILE A 58 -7.27 -1.31 -1.81
C ILE A 58 -7.85 -0.13 -2.60
N GLY A 59 -8.43 0.86 -1.91
CA GLY A 59 -8.95 2.08 -2.52
C GLY A 59 -7.87 2.88 -3.22
N ILE A 60 -6.75 3.14 -2.54
CA ILE A 60 -5.60 3.84 -3.14
C ILE A 60 -5.11 3.10 -4.38
N GLU A 61 -4.90 1.78 -4.28
CA GLU A 61 -4.38 1.01 -5.41
C GLU A 61 -5.36 1.05 -6.59
N SER A 62 -6.65 0.88 -6.37
CA SER A 62 -7.67 0.97 -7.42
C SER A 62 -7.78 2.36 -8.05
N GLU A 63 -7.57 3.44 -7.28
CA GLU A 63 -7.62 4.81 -7.79
C GLU A 63 -6.33 5.22 -8.53
N THR A 64 -5.25 4.46 -8.35
CA THR A 64 -3.91 4.78 -8.88
C THR A 64 -3.31 3.66 -9.73
N ASP A 65 -4.11 2.66 -10.09
CA ASP A 65 -3.64 1.45 -10.75
C ASP A 65 -2.98 1.73 -12.10
N HIS A 66 -3.50 2.73 -12.81
CA HIS A 66 -3.03 3.25 -14.09
C HIS A 66 -1.76 4.09 -14.00
N LEU A 67 -1.31 4.47 -12.80
CA LEU A 67 -0.12 5.32 -12.63
C LEU A 67 1.17 4.50 -12.71
N PRO A 68 2.16 4.93 -13.51
CA PRO A 68 3.43 4.22 -13.64
C PRO A 68 4.34 4.51 -12.45
N VAL A 69 4.32 3.61 -11.45
CA VAL A 69 5.17 3.65 -10.26
C VAL A 69 6.20 2.51 -10.27
N GLY A 70 7.39 2.77 -9.74
CA GLY A 70 8.50 1.81 -9.73
C GLY A 70 9.00 1.40 -11.12
N GLU A 71 9.31 0.11 -11.27
CA GLU A 71 10.04 -0.43 -12.42
C GLU A 71 9.30 -0.34 -13.76
N VAL A 72 7.95 -0.29 -13.75
CA VAL A 72 7.16 -0.21 -14.99
C VAL A 72 7.46 1.07 -15.78
N ARG A 73 7.94 2.12 -15.12
CA ARG A 73 8.34 3.40 -15.74
C ARG A 73 9.37 3.23 -16.85
N LYS A 74 10.21 2.18 -16.78
CA LYS A 74 11.21 1.85 -17.82
C LYS A 74 10.58 1.50 -19.17
N LEU A 75 9.29 1.17 -19.19
CA LEU A 75 8.53 0.78 -20.38
C LEU A 75 7.71 1.94 -20.96
N TRP A 76 7.70 3.11 -20.31
CA TRP A 76 6.88 4.25 -20.71
C TRP A 76 7.67 5.26 -21.53
N ALA A 77 6.97 5.94 -22.45
CA ALA A 77 7.54 7.07 -23.18
C ALA A 77 7.87 8.22 -22.20
N PRO A 78 9.02 8.92 -22.35
CA PRO A 78 9.41 9.99 -21.43
C PRO A 78 8.39 11.12 -21.28
N ASP A 79 7.68 11.49 -22.35
CA ASP A 79 6.70 12.57 -22.29
C ASP A 79 5.41 12.13 -21.57
N ALA A 80 4.98 10.87 -21.72
CA ALA A 80 3.87 10.31 -20.97
C ALA A 80 4.19 10.22 -19.46
N LEU A 81 5.45 9.94 -19.10
CA LEU A 81 5.90 9.97 -17.70
C LEU A 81 5.78 11.37 -17.10
N LYS A 82 6.20 12.42 -17.81
CA LYS A 82 6.10 13.81 -17.32
C LYS A 82 4.66 14.20 -17.00
N GLU A 83 3.72 13.81 -17.86
CA GLU A 83 2.29 14.07 -17.63
C GLU A 83 1.78 13.32 -16.39
N LYS A 84 2.14 12.04 -16.26
CA LYS A 84 1.71 11.19 -15.13
C LYS A 84 2.39 11.55 -13.82
N ASP A 85 3.58 12.12 -13.84
CA ASP A 85 4.29 12.56 -12.63
C ASP A 85 3.53 13.66 -11.88
N VAL A 86 2.77 14.51 -12.59
CA VAL A 86 1.89 15.50 -11.96
C VAL A 86 0.75 14.83 -11.19
N GLU A 87 0.17 13.77 -11.76
CA GLU A 87 -0.90 13.00 -11.14
C GLU A 87 -0.39 12.18 -9.95
N ILE A 88 0.78 11.54 -10.10
CA ILE A 88 1.48 10.83 -9.02
C ILE A 88 1.76 11.78 -7.86
N ALA A 89 2.34 12.97 -8.12
CA ALA A 89 2.65 13.92 -7.06
C ALA A 89 1.40 14.37 -6.28
N ARG A 90 0.26 14.53 -6.97
CA ARG A 90 -1.02 14.86 -6.33
C ARG A 90 -1.53 13.72 -5.46
N ALA A 91 -1.50 12.48 -5.96
CA ALA A 91 -1.93 11.31 -5.21
C ALA A 91 -1.03 11.05 -3.99
N GLU A 92 0.29 11.13 -4.16
CA GLU A 92 1.27 11.03 -3.07
C GLU A 92 0.97 12.05 -1.97
N ALA A 93 0.72 13.31 -2.33
CA ALA A 93 0.38 14.35 -1.37
C ALA A 93 -0.98 14.11 -0.69
N LEU A 94 -1.98 13.66 -1.45
CA LEU A 94 -3.34 13.40 -0.98
C LEU A 94 -3.37 12.32 0.11
N TYR A 95 -2.71 11.19 -0.12
CA TYR A 95 -2.80 10.04 0.80
C TYR A 95 -1.71 10.01 1.88
N ARG A 96 -0.67 10.85 1.78
CA ARG A 96 0.53 10.75 2.64
C ARG A 96 0.21 10.65 4.13
N SER A 97 -0.60 11.54 4.68
CA SER A 97 -0.84 11.57 6.13
C SER A 97 -1.47 10.25 6.61
N ASP A 98 -2.60 9.90 6.01
CA ASP A 98 -3.40 8.75 6.41
C ASP A 98 -2.68 7.42 6.13
N PHE A 99 -1.95 7.35 5.01
CA PHE A 99 -1.18 6.16 4.66
C PHE A 99 0.01 5.94 5.60
N LEU A 100 0.69 7.01 6.04
CA LEU A 100 1.74 6.88 7.05
C LEU A 100 1.18 6.45 8.40
N GLU A 101 -0.05 6.85 8.76
CA GLU A 101 -0.73 6.33 9.95
C GLU A 101 -1.06 4.84 9.84
N ALA A 102 -1.59 4.40 8.70
CA ALA A 102 -1.81 2.99 8.42
C ALA A 102 -0.50 2.19 8.51
N CYS A 103 0.59 2.69 7.92
CA CYS A 103 1.91 2.07 8.01
C CYS A 103 2.40 1.95 9.47
N ARG A 104 2.21 2.98 10.31
CA ARG A 104 2.55 2.90 11.74
C ARG A 104 1.77 1.80 12.45
N ARG A 105 0.47 1.64 12.15
CA ARG A 105 -0.34 0.56 12.73
C ARG A 105 0.12 -0.83 12.25
N ILE A 106 0.45 -0.96 10.96
CA ILE A 106 0.93 -2.22 10.38
C ILE A 106 2.29 -2.62 10.98
N ALA A 107 3.27 -1.71 11.01
CA ALA A 107 4.60 -1.97 11.55
C ALA A 107 4.56 -2.39 13.03
N ASN A 108 3.67 -1.76 13.81
CA ASN A 108 3.50 -2.07 15.23
C ASN A 108 2.61 -3.28 15.51
N SER A 109 2.05 -3.94 14.48
CA SER A 109 1.22 -5.13 14.70
C SER A 109 2.09 -6.29 15.21
N HIS A 110 1.93 -6.58 16.51
CA HIS A 110 2.57 -7.73 17.12
C HIS A 110 1.74 -8.96 16.76
N SER A 111 2.41 -10.01 16.31
CA SER A 111 1.78 -11.32 16.19
C SER A 111 1.40 -11.74 17.61
N SER A 112 0.12 -11.61 17.99
CA SER A 112 -0.37 -12.22 19.23
C SER A 112 -0.01 -13.70 19.17
N SER A 113 0.88 -14.13 20.08
CA SER A 113 1.17 -15.55 20.31
C SER A 113 -0.02 -16.28 20.89
#